data_AF-A0A1Y3AQU9-F1
#
_entry.id   AF-A0A1Y3AQU9-F1
#
_cell.length_a   1.000
_cell.length_b   1.000
_cell.length_c   1.000
_cell.angle_alpha   90.00
_cell.angle_beta   90.00
_cell.angle_gamma   90.00
#
_symmetry.space_group_name_H-M   'P 1'
#
loop_
_entity.id
_entity.type
_entity.pdbx_description
1 polymer ?
#
loop_
_entity_poly.entity_id
_entity_poly.type
_entity_poly.pdbx_seq_one_letter_code
_entity_poly.pdbx_strand_id
1 'polypeptide(L)' 'REKRAATARLERLWDYGVIPYEIESNFSGDHRALFKQAMKHWENYTCVKFVERTVEHPNYIIFTERPC' A
#
# COMPACT_ATOMS: atom_id res chain seq x y z
N ARG A 1 18.95 -7.97 -21.76
CA ARG A 1 17.81 -7.32 -21.08
C ARG A 1 17.47 -8.15 -19.87
N GLU A 2 17.78 -7.69 -18.66
CA GLU A 2 17.37 -8.40 -17.44
C GLU A 2 15.84 -8.51 -17.40
N LYS A 3 15.33 -9.69 -17.04
CA LYS A 3 13.89 -9.88 -16.83
C LYS A 3 13.51 -9.02 -15.63
N ARG A 4 12.62 -8.05 -15.84
CA ARG A 4 12.06 -7.24 -14.75
C ARG A 4 11.36 -8.17 -13.76
N ALA A 5 11.60 -7.98 -12.47
CA ALA A 5 10.98 -8.78 -11.39
C ALA A 5 9.49 -8.43 -11.15
N ALA A 6 8.85 -7.71 -12.07
CA ALA A 6 7.44 -7.38 -11.98
C ALA A 6 6.58 -8.61 -12.30
N THR A 7 5.48 -8.80 -11.57
CA THR A 7 4.53 -9.88 -11.85
C THR A 7 3.91 -9.70 -13.24
N ALA A 8 3.83 -10.79 -14.00
CA ALA A 8 3.12 -10.81 -15.29
C ALA A 8 1.62 -11.10 -15.13
N ARG A 9 1.18 -11.51 -13.93
CA ARG A 9 -0.22 -11.89 -13.66
C ARG A 9 -1.05 -10.67 -13.32
N LEU A 10 -2.02 -10.35 -14.18
CA LEU A 10 -2.91 -9.19 -14.04
C LEU A 10 -3.76 -9.24 -12.76
N GLU A 11 -4.16 -10.45 -12.33
CA GLU A 11 -4.94 -10.67 -11.09
C GLU A 11 -4.22 -10.24 -9.80
N ARG A 12 -2.90 -9.98 -9.86
CA ARG A 12 -2.10 -9.51 -8.73
C ARG A 12 -1.91 -8.00 -8.74
N LEU A 13 -2.43 -7.31 -9.75
CA LEU A 13 -2.39 -5.86 -9.85
C LEU A 13 -3.60 -5.29 -9.11
N TRP A 14 -3.41 -4.11 -8.53
CA TRP A 14 -4.49 -3.36 -7.90
C TRP A 14 -5.40 -2.75 -8.96
N ASP A 15 -6.69 -3.01 -8.85
CA ASP A 15 -7.69 -2.43 -9.74
C ASP A 15 -7.61 -0.90 -9.71
N TYR A 16 -7.55 -0.29 -10.89
CA TYR A 16 -7.41 1.15 -11.08
C TYR A 16 -6.18 1.79 -10.40
N GLY A 17 -5.22 0.99 -9.94
CA GLY A 17 -4.08 1.47 -9.16
C GLY A 17 -4.44 1.99 -7.78
N VAL A 18 -5.63 1.64 -7.26
CA VAL A 18 -6.07 2.05 -5.93
C VAL A 18 -5.68 0.99 -4.92
N ILE A 19 -4.88 1.39 -3.92
CA ILE A 19 -4.41 0.53 -2.84
C ILE A 19 -5.08 0.98 -1.53
N PRO A 20 -6.07 0.22 -1.04
CA PRO A 20 -6.68 0.50 0.25
C PRO A 20 -5.72 0.08 1.36
N TYR A 21 -5.56 0.92 2.38
CA TYR A 21 -4.65 0.65 3.50
C TYR A 21 -5.32 0.81 4.86
N GLU A 22 -4.78 0.09 5.84
CA GLU A 22 -5.12 0.18 7.26
C GLU A 22 -3.82 0.17 8.07
N ILE A 23 -3.73 1.01 9.11
CA ILE A 23 -2.55 1.08 10.00
C ILE A 23 -3.00 0.65 11.39
N GLU A 24 -2.39 -0.40 11.94
CA GLU A 24 -2.71 -0.85 13.28
C GLU A 24 -2.44 0.22 14.35
N SER A 25 -3.23 0.17 15.42
CA SER A 25 -3.13 1.15 16.51
C SER A 25 -1.80 1.11 17.27
N ASN A 26 -1.03 0.03 17.15
CA ASN A 26 0.28 -0.15 17.80
C ASN A 26 1.38 0.80 17.27
N PHE A 27 1.17 1.47 16.14
CA PHE A 27 2.17 2.40 15.61
C PHE A 27 2.05 3.80 16.21
N SER A 28 3.19 4.34 16.66
CA SER A 28 3.33 5.73 17.12
C SER A 28 3.02 6.75 16.02
N GLY A 29 2.81 8.01 16.42
CA GLY A 29 2.54 9.11 15.49
C GLY A 29 3.63 9.29 14.43
N ASP A 30 4.90 9.14 14.80
CA ASP A 30 6.03 9.26 13.88
C ASP A 30 6.03 8.17 12.81
N HIS A 31 5.74 6.92 13.20
CA HIS A 31 5.60 5.81 12.24
C HIS A 31 4.44 6.05 11.27
N ARG A 32 3.29 6.54 11.77
CA ARG A 32 2.15 6.91 10.91
C ARG A 32 2.51 8.00 9.91
N ALA A 33 3.26 9.01 10.34
CA ALA A 33 3.75 10.07 9.46
C ALA A 33 4.70 9.52 8.40
N LEU A 34 5.61 8.63 8.78
CA LEU A 34 6.54 7.97 7.86
C LEU A 34 5.81 7.13 6.80
N PHE A 35 4.82 6.32 7.20
CA PHE A 35 4.02 5.53 6.25
C PHE A 35 3.29 6.44 5.26
N LYS A 36 2.67 7.53 5.74
CA LYS A 36 2.02 8.52 4.87
C LYS A 36 2.99 9.18 3.90
N GLN A 37 4.20 9.50 4.35
CA GLN A 37 5.25 10.05 3.49
C GLN A 37 5.67 9.07 2.40
N ALA A 38 5.83 7.79 2.74
CA ALA A 38 6.15 6.73 1.78
C ALA A 38 5.03 6.54 0.75
N MET A 39 3.76 6.52 1.18
CA MET A 39 2.61 6.45 0.27
C MET A 39 2.60 7.64 -0.68
N LYS A 40 2.74 8.87 -0.18
CA LYS A 40 2.80 10.10 -1.00
C LYS A 40 3.93 10.07 -2.02
N HIS A 41 5.08 9.47 -1.68
CA HIS A 41 6.18 9.33 -2.62
C HIS A 41 5.75 8.52 -3.84
N TRP A 42 5.08 7.39 -3.65
CA TRP A 42 4.55 6.57 -4.76
C TRP A 42 3.51 7.33 -5.59
N GLU A 43 2.60 8.06 -4.96
CA GLU A 43 1.57 8.84 -5.67
C GLU A 43 2.13 10.00 -6.51
N ASN A 44 3.33 10.51 -6.18
CA ASN A 44 3.98 11.58 -6.91
C ASN A 44 4.71 11.09 -8.17
N TYR A 45 5.23 9.86 -8.14
CA TYR A 45 6.05 9.30 -9.23
C TYR A 45 5.33 8.23 -10.05
N THR A 46 4.13 7.82 -9.63
CA THR A 46 3.32 6.79 -10.29
C THR A 46 1.83 7.16 -10.29
N CYS A 47 1.02 6.45 -11.05
CA CYS A 47 -0.44 6.60 -11.03
C CYS A 47 -1.14 5.85 -9.89
N VAL A 48 -0.38 5.25 -8.96
CA VAL A 48 -0.93 4.57 -7.80
C VAL A 48 -1.56 5.59 -6.85
N LYS A 49 -2.68 5.20 -6.21
CA LYS A 49 -3.39 6.00 -5.19
C LYS A 49 -3.58 5.20 -3.92
N PHE A 50 -3.40 5.85 -2.77
CA PHE A 50 -3.63 5.24 -1.47
C PHE A 50 -4.92 5.80 -0.85
N VAL A 51 -5.81 4.91 -0.43
CA VAL A 51 -7.09 5.30 0.19
C VAL A 51 -7.26 4.59 1.52
N GLU A 52 -7.94 5.25 2.48
CA GLU A 52 -8.31 4.59 3.72
C GLU A 52 -9.30 3.46 3.42
N ARG A 53 -9.08 2.31 4.02
CA ARG A 53 -9.93 1.13 3.82
C ARG A 53 -11.39 1.42 4.22
N THR A 54 -12.33 1.01 3.37
CA THR A 54 -13.76 0.91 3.71
C THR A 54 -14.23 -0.55 3.68
N VAL A 55 -15.45 -0.81 4.14
CA VAL A 55 -16.07 -2.16 4.12
C VAL A 55 -16.26 -2.73 2.71
N GLU A 56 -16.22 -1.87 1.68
CA GLU A 56 -16.39 -2.25 0.28
C GLU A 56 -15.09 -2.78 -0.36
N HIS A 57 -13.96 -2.66 0.33
CA HIS A 57 -12.65 -3.06 -0.20
C HIS A 57 -12.28 -4.47 0.29
N PRO A 58 -12.42 -5.52 -0.54
CA PRO A 58 -12.10 -6.89 -0.14
C PRO A 58 -10.60 -7.14 -0.02
N ASN A 59 -9.80 -6.47 -0.85
CA ASN A 59 -8.34 -6.55 -0.86
C ASN A 59 -7.76 -5.23 -0.35
N TYR A 60 -6.83 -5.30 0.60
CA TYR A 60 -6.21 -4.12 1.23
C TYR A 60 -4.87 -4.54 1.88
N ILE A 61 -4.01 -3.56 2.14
CA ILE A 61 -2.79 -3.77 2.91
C ILE A 61 -2.99 -3.35 4.36
N ILE A 62 -2.37 -4.08 5.28
CA ILE A 62 -2.32 -3.71 6.70
C ILE A 62 -0.88 -3.48 7.07
N PHE A 63 -0.58 -2.27 7.55
CA PHE A 63 0.67 -2.03 8.26
C PHE A 63 0.53 -2.68 9.64
N THR A 64 1.29 -3.76 9.86
CA THR A 64 1.30 -4.56 11.08
C THR A 64 2.73 -4.86 11.49
N GLU A 65 2.99 -4.97 12.78
CA GLU A 65 4.25 -5.45 13.33
C GLU A 65 4.03 -6.85 13.88
N ARG A 66 4.59 -7.87 13.20
CA ARG A 66 4.60 -9.23 13.71
C ARG A 66 5.90 -9.46 14.47
N PRO A 67 5.87 -10.01 15.70
CA PRO A 67 7.09 -10.45 16.35
C PRO A 67 7.74 -11.53 15.49
N CYS A 68 9.06 -11.43 15.35
CA CYS A 68 9.90 -12.30 14.55
C CYS A 68 9.97 -13.74 15.09
#